data_AF-A0A1G5UXH8-F1
#
_entry.id   AF-A0A1G5UXH8-F1
#
_cell.length_a   1.000
_cell.length_b   1.000
_cell.length_c   1.000
_cell.angle_alpha   90.00
_cell.angle_beta   90.00
_cell.angle_gamma   90.00
#
_symmetry.space_group_name_H-M   'P 1'
#
loop_
_entity.id
_entity.type
_entity.pdbx_description
1 polymer ?
#
loop_
_entity_poly.entity_id
_entity_poly.type
_entity_poly.pdbx_seq_one_letter_code
_entity_poly.pdbx_strand_id
1 'polypeptide(L)'
;MENDEFRTVRVYTKKYSSKDKDGNSIEKESKQKQVSLKKEDPFEDNDLVKVLPKEEYEELIANNPSEAVDEDIIAEKDAQIAELQDQLDTLKSSFFDDVGSLKDQLSDKEQLIQAKDEIYELNKKLVSVDEERVAIFKELDYKNKMILAYNVELNKSILNAINVVIDEARENINKRNAQLVADLEKSISKSKHEVNEKNKAIAYDINSTIDDMNEQIRNTSTLKMILNKKKINLRVPTDDLLKPFEFDFDVEQLLSGQALELDAAEILKEVMPKLPEPFSKYIDTLEEAPETIDINSKEEE
;
A
#
# COMPACT_ATOMS: atom_id res chain seq x y z
N MET A 1 103.54 93.96 -29.71
CA MET A 1 103.31 94.33 -31.11
C MET A 1 103.32 93.03 -31.90
N GLU A 2 102.15 92.44 -32.09
CA GLU A 2 101.87 91.50 -33.17
C GLU A 2 100.66 92.07 -33.89
N ASN A 3 100.79 92.15 -35.21
CA ASN A 3 99.95 92.94 -36.08
C ASN A 3 98.51 92.41 -36.06
N ASP A 4 97.59 93.14 -35.45
CA ASP A 4 96.17 92.96 -35.75
C ASP A 4 95.93 93.46 -37.18
N GLU A 5 96.02 92.52 -38.12
CA GLU A 5 95.67 92.71 -39.53
C GLU A 5 94.20 93.14 -39.64
N PHE A 6 93.98 94.44 -39.79
CA PHE A 6 92.68 94.99 -40.13
C PHE A 6 92.20 94.40 -41.47
N ARG A 7 91.24 93.46 -41.43
CA ARG A 7 90.62 92.88 -42.62
C ARG A 7 89.72 93.92 -43.30
N THR A 8 89.84 94.06 -44.62
CA THR A 8 89.01 94.98 -45.41
C THR A 8 87.61 94.39 -45.55
N VAL A 9 86.63 95.02 -44.90
CA VAL A 9 85.21 94.68 -45.03
C VAL A 9 84.61 95.55 -46.11
N ARG A 10 84.14 94.94 -47.21
CA ARG A 10 83.37 95.68 -48.22
C ARG A 10 81.91 95.66 -47.79
N VAL A 11 81.36 96.84 -47.55
CA VAL A 11 79.93 97.03 -47.26
C VAL A 11 79.26 97.43 -48.55
N TYR A 12 78.34 96.61 -49.04
CA TYR A 12 77.47 96.99 -50.13
C TYR A 12 76.02 97.04 -49.66
N THR A 13 75.30 98.01 -50.19
CA THR A 13 73.87 98.21 -49.91
C THR A 13 73.08 97.55 -51.03
N LYS A 14 72.33 96.50 -50.71
CA LYS A 14 71.41 95.88 -51.67
C LYS A 14 70.01 96.39 -51.36
N LYS A 15 69.42 97.11 -52.30
CA LYS A 15 68.03 97.58 -52.21
C LYS A 15 67.11 96.50 -52.76
N TYR A 16 66.02 96.21 -52.06
CA TYR A 16 64.96 95.35 -52.56
C TYR A 16 63.60 95.89 -52.12
N SER A 17 62.63 95.78 -53.03
CA SER A 17 61.26 96.18 -52.79
C SER A 17 60.50 95.04 -52.11
N SER A 18 59.88 95.33 -50.97
CA SER A 18 58.96 94.41 -50.29
C SER A 18 57.63 95.11 -50.04
N LYS A 19 56.51 94.41 -50.21
CA LYS A 19 55.19 94.97 -49.88
C LYS A 19 54.94 94.89 -48.37
N ASP A 20 54.34 95.92 -47.78
CA ASP A 20 53.84 95.84 -46.41
C ASP A 20 52.51 95.10 -46.30
N LYS A 21 51.99 94.97 -45.08
CA LYS A 21 50.75 94.25 -44.79
C LYS A 21 49.49 94.92 -45.37
N ASP A 22 49.60 96.16 -45.85
CA ASP A 22 48.52 96.92 -46.50
C ASP A 22 48.73 97.06 -48.02
N GLY A 23 49.74 96.39 -48.59
CA GLY A 23 49.93 96.22 -50.03
C GLY A 23 50.76 97.30 -50.73
N ASN A 24 51.33 98.27 -49.99
CA ASN A 24 52.20 99.30 -50.57
C ASN A 24 53.64 98.79 -50.70
N SER A 25 54.29 99.07 -51.84
CA SER A 25 55.70 98.72 -52.05
C SER A 25 56.62 99.63 -51.24
N ILE A 26 57.32 99.05 -50.25
CA ILE A 26 58.35 99.73 -49.46
C ILE A 26 59.72 99.27 -49.95
N GLU A 27 60.59 100.21 -50.34
CA GLU A 27 62.01 99.90 -50.57
C GLU A 27 62.72 99.71 -49.23
N LYS A 28 63.31 98.52 -49.03
CA LYS A 28 64.16 98.23 -47.89
C LYS A 28 65.60 98.11 -48.36
N GLU A 29 66.49 98.79 -47.66
CA GLU A 29 67.92 98.66 -47.85
C GLU A 29 68.48 97.74 -46.77
N SER A 30 69.23 96.69 -47.15
CA SER A 30 70.12 96.03 -46.19
C SER A 30 71.58 96.26 -46.54
N LYS A 31 72.36 96.53 -45.51
CA LYS A 31 73.81 96.60 -45.57
C LYS A 31 74.34 95.20 -45.28
N GLN A 32 74.93 94.55 -46.28
CA GLN A 32 75.65 93.30 -46.07
C GLN A 32 77.15 93.59 -46.00
N LYS A 33 77.84 92.93 -45.07
CA LYS A 33 79.28 93.02 -44.86
C LYS A 33 79.91 91.73 -45.37
N GLN A 34 80.75 91.82 -46.41
CA GLN A 34 81.55 90.68 -46.87
C GLN A 34 82.98 90.84 -46.37
N VAL A 35 83.51 89.79 -45.73
CA VAL A 35 84.88 89.73 -45.23
C VAL A 35 85.72 88.91 -46.21
N SER A 36 86.86 89.45 -46.63
CA SER A 36 87.79 88.75 -47.52
C SER A 36 88.56 87.68 -46.73
N LEU A 37 88.41 86.39 -47.08
CA LEU A 37 89.22 85.29 -46.55
C LEU A 37 90.52 85.15 -47.37
N LYS A 38 91.63 84.76 -46.74
CA LYS A 38 92.91 84.47 -47.42
C LYS A 38 92.95 82.99 -47.85
N LYS A 39 93.80 82.65 -48.83
CA LYS A 39 94.00 81.29 -49.39
C LYS A 39 94.48 80.20 -48.41
N GLU A 40 94.70 80.57 -47.16
CA GLU A 40 95.25 79.69 -46.12
C GLU A 40 94.21 79.44 -45.01
N ASP A 41 93.00 80.01 -45.11
CA ASP A 41 91.92 79.82 -44.14
C ASP A 41 91.23 78.45 -44.43
N PRO A 42 91.08 77.55 -43.45
CA PRO A 42 90.59 76.17 -43.64
C PRO A 42 89.11 76.06 -44.07
N PHE A 43 88.47 77.19 -44.36
CA PHE A 43 87.08 77.30 -44.79
C PHE A 43 86.94 77.81 -46.22
N GLU A 44 88.04 77.88 -46.99
CA GLU A 44 88.05 78.42 -48.36
C GLU A 44 87.10 77.65 -49.31
N ASP A 45 86.89 76.35 -49.07
CA ASP A 45 86.06 75.47 -49.91
C ASP A 45 84.59 75.34 -49.46
N ASN A 46 84.16 76.07 -48.42
CA ASN A 46 82.78 76.01 -47.93
C ASN A 46 81.94 77.19 -48.44
N ASP A 47 80.95 76.90 -49.29
CA ASP A 47 80.09 77.91 -49.94
C ASP A 47 79.21 78.72 -48.96
N LEU A 48 79.02 78.26 -47.71
CA LEU A 48 78.20 78.91 -46.68
C LEU A 48 78.84 78.80 -45.29
N VAL A 49 79.54 79.87 -44.88
CA VAL A 49 80.11 80.00 -43.52
C VAL A 49 79.25 80.97 -42.72
N LYS A 50 78.59 80.49 -41.65
CA LYS A 50 77.84 81.34 -40.71
C LYS A 50 78.74 81.69 -39.52
N VAL A 51 79.15 82.94 -39.42
CA VAL A 51 79.93 83.44 -38.29
C VAL A 51 78.97 83.70 -37.13
N LEU A 52 79.12 82.95 -36.04
CA LEU A 52 78.34 83.13 -34.82
C LEU A 52 79.05 84.12 -33.88
N PRO A 53 78.30 84.94 -33.12
CA PRO A 53 78.82 85.62 -31.96
C PRO A 53 79.40 84.60 -30.97
N LYS A 54 80.51 84.95 -30.31
CA LYS A 54 81.20 84.05 -29.36
C LYS A 54 80.24 83.51 -28.28
N GLU A 55 79.30 84.34 -27.84
CA GLU A 55 78.27 84.00 -26.84
C GLU A 55 77.33 82.88 -27.32
N GLU A 56 76.85 82.93 -28.58
CA GLU A 56 75.98 81.88 -29.14
C GLU A 56 76.71 80.55 -29.36
N TYR A 57 78.02 80.59 -29.63
CA TYR A 57 78.84 79.38 -29.74
C TYR A 57 79.04 78.70 -28.37
N GLU A 58 79.27 79.50 -27.33
CA GLU A 58 79.40 79.02 -25.95
C GLU A 58 78.07 78.42 -25.43
N GLU A 59 76.91 79.01 -25.77
CA GLU A 59 75.59 78.45 -25.44
C GLU A 59 75.30 77.11 -26.14
N LEU A 60 75.76 76.92 -27.38
CA LEU A 60 75.59 75.64 -28.10
C LEU A 60 76.46 74.52 -27.52
N ILE A 61 77.64 74.84 -26.99
CA ILE A 61 78.46 73.88 -26.25
C ILE A 61 77.82 73.58 -24.89
N ALA A 62 77.29 74.59 -24.19
CA ALA A 62 76.65 74.42 -22.89
C ALA A 62 75.37 73.57 -22.95
N ASN A 63 74.64 73.59 -24.07
CA ASN A 63 73.43 72.79 -24.28
C ASN A 63 73.68 71.42 -24.94
N ASN A 64 74.93 71.08 -25.24
CA ASN A 64 75.28 69.75 -25.72
C ASN A 64 75.69 68.91 -24.50
N PRO A 65 74.90 67.91 -24.08
CA PRO A 65 75.26 67.14 -22.90
C PRO A 65 76.41 66.20 -23.26
N SER A 66 77.65 66.64 -23.04
CA SER A 66 78.77 65.71 -22.91
C SER A 66 78.69 65.09 -21.51
N GLU A 67 78.41 63.79 -21.46
CA GLU A 67 78.60 62.89 -20.31
C GLU A 67 77.92 63.28 -18.99
N ALA A 68 76.69 62.79 -18.82
CA ALA A 68 76.14 62.13 -17.63
C ALA A 68 74.63 62.38 -17.60
N VAL A 69 73.89 61.55 -18.33
CA VAL A 69 72.55 61.24 -17.85
C VAL A 69 72.80 60.45 -16.56
N ASP A 70 72.42 60.98 -15.40
CA ASP A 70 72.64 60.33 -14.09
C ASP A 70 72.10 58.90 -14.13
N GLU A 71 72.98 57.92 -14.34
CA GLU A 71 72.65 56.49 -14.38
C GLU A 71 71.97 56.05 -13.08
N ASP A 72 72.31 56.70 -11.96
CA ASP A 72 71.71 56.48 -10.65
C ASP A 72 70.22 56.86 -10.61
N ILE A 73 69.82 57.97 -11.26
CA ILE A 73 68.41 58.40 -11.34
C ILE A 73 67.63 57.44 -12.24
N ILE A 74 68.24 56.96 -13.33
CA ILE A 74 67.62 55.96 -14.19
C ILE A 74 67.43 54.65 -13.43
N ALA A 75 68.46 54.18 -12.71
CA ALA A 75 68.40 52.96 -11.92
C ALA A 75 67.34 53.03 -10.81
N GLU A 76 67.18 54.17 -10.14
CA GLU A 76 66.13 54.38 -9.14
C GLU A 76 64.72 54.35 -9.77
N LYS A 77 64.57 54.93 -10.97
CA LYS A 77 63.31 54.88 -11.73
C LYS A 77 62.98 53.49 -12.25
N ASP A 78 63.97 52.74 -12.72
CA ASP A 78 63.81 51.35 -13.14
C ASP A 78 63.44 50.45 -11.95
N ALA A 79 64.03 50.68 -10.76
CA ALA A 79 63.65 49.99 -9.53
C ALA A 79 62.20 50.30 -9.12
N GLN A 80 61.76 51.56 -9.21
CA GLN A 80 60.36 51.94 -8.97
C GLN A 80 59.40 51.31 -9.98
N ILE A 81 59.79 51.21 -11.26
CA ILE A 81 59.00 50.54 -12.29
C ILE A 81 58.86 49.05 -11.97
N ALA A 82 59.93 48.38 -11.54
CA ALA A 82 59.90 46.98 -11.16
C ALA A 82 59.02 46.72 -9.93
N GLU A 83 59.10 47.56 -8.90
CA GLU A 83 58.25 47.45 -7.71
C GLU A 83 56.77 47.66 -8.05
N LEU A 84 56.45 48.65 -8.88
CA LEU A 84 55.08 48.89 -9.35
C LEU A 84 54.55 47.74 -10.21
N GLN A 85 55.42 47.08 -11.00
CA GLN A 85 55.05 45.89 -11.76
C GLN A 85 54.72 44.71 -10.84
N ASP A 86 55.52 44.48 -9.80
CA ASP A 86 55.28 43.41 -8.82
C ASP A 86 53.98 43.64 -8.03
N GLN A 87 53.70 44.89 -7.63
CA GLN A 87 52.43 45.27 -7.02
C GLN A 87 51.25 45.06 -7.97
N LEU A 88 51.40 45.42 -9.25
CA LEU A 88 50.37 45.22 -10.26
C LEU A 88 50.07 43.74 -10.47
N ASP A 89 51.10 42.88 -10.52
CA ASP A 89 50.93 41.46 -10.75
C ASP A 89 50.35 40.74 -9.52
N THR A 90 50.76 41.14 -8.31
CA THR A 90 50.13 40.68 -7.06
C THR A 90 48.66 41.06 -7.00
N LEU A 91 48.33 42.31 -7.36
CA LEU A 91 46.95 42.79 -7.37
C LEU A 91 46.10 42.07 -8.43
N LYS A 92 46.66 41.82 -9.63
CA LYS A 92 45.99 41.03 -10.67
C LYS A 92 45.70 39.63 -10.18
N SER A 93 46.68 38.93 -9.60
CA SER A 93 46.47 37.56 -9.10
C SER A 93 45.37 37.53 -8.05
N SER A 94 45.44 38.40 -7.04
CA SER A 94 44.42 38.51 -5.98
C SER A 94 43.04 38.81 -6.55
N PHE A 95 42.94 39.73 -7.51
CA PHE A 95 41.67 40.07 -8.14
C PHE A 95 41.06 38.88 -8.89
N PHE A 96 41.87 38.13 -9.64
CA PHE A 96 41.37 36.96 -10.37
C PHE A 96 41.00 35.80 -9.44
N ASP A 97 41.70 35.62 -8.33
CA ASP A 97 41.35 34.64 -7.30
C ASP A 97 40.01 34.98 -6.63
N ASP A 98 39.80 36.25 -6.26
CA ASP A 98 38.54 36.73 -5.69
C ASP A 98 37.37 36.58 -6.67
N VAL A 99 37.58 36.91 -7.94
CA VAL A 99 36.58 36.72 -9.01
C VAL A 99 36.27 35.23 -9.20
N GLY A 100 37.27 34.36 -9.15
CA GLY A 100 37.09 32.90 -9.17
C GLY A 100 36.23 32.42 -8.00
N SER A 101 36.57 32.83 -6.78
CA SER A 101 35.81 32.49 -5.57
C SER A 101 34.36 32.97 -5.63
N LEU A 102 34.12 34.20 -6.10
CA LEU A 102 32.78 34.75 -6.27
C LEU A 102 31.95 33.97 -7.31
N LYS A 103 32.59 33.51 -8.39
CA LYS A 103 31.94 32.69 -9.40
C LYS A 103 31.52 31.33 -8.84
N ASP A 104 32.38 30.69 -8.06
CA ASP A 104 32.06 29.41 -7.42
C ASP A 104 30.92 29.56 -6.40
N GLN A 105 30.97 30.61 -5.57
CA GLN A 105 29.89 30.94 -4.64
C GLN A 105 28.55 31.23 -5.36
N LEU A 106 28.60 31.84 -6.54
CA LEU A 106 27.40 32.08 -7.35
C LEU A 106 26.80 30.76 -7.84
N SER A 107 27.64 29.86 -8.36
CA SER A 107 27.23 28.52 -8.78
C SER A 107 26.59 27.72 -7.64
N ASP A 108 27.21 27.72 -6.46
CA ASP A 108 26.67 27.03 -5.28
C ASP A 108 25.31 27.61 -4.87
N LYS A 109 25.15 28.94 -4.92
CA LYS A 109 23.87 29.60 -4.63
C LYS A 109 22.80 29.26 -5.66
N GLU A 110 23.14 29.14 -6.93
CA GLU A 110 22.19 28.71 -7.97
C GLU A 110 21.70 27.29 -7.71
N GLN A 111 22.58 26.37 -7.32
CA GLN A 111 22.19 25.00 -6.95
C GLN A 111 21.28 24.98 -5.71
N LEU A 112 21.57 25.80 -4.70
CA LEU A 112 20.72 25.92 -3.51
C LEU A 112 19.32 26.47 -3.84
N ILE A 113 19.22 27.39 -4.82
CA ILE A 113 17.93 27.90 -5.29
C ILE A 113 17.14 26.79 -5.98
N GLN A 114 17.78 26.00 -6.85
CA GLN A 114 17.12 24.87 -7.52
C GLN A 114 16.63 23.82 -6.51
N ALA A 115 17.46 23.44 -5.54
CA ALA A 115 17.07 22.51 -4.49
C ALA A 115 15.90 23.03 -3.64
N LYS A 116 15.86 24.33 -3.36
CA LYS A 116 14.74 24.97 -2.64
C LYS A 116 13.44 24.88 -3.45
N ASP A 117 13.49 25.14 -4.75
CA ASP A 117 12.31 25.06 -5.62
C ASP A 117 11.80 23.61 -5.73
N GLU A 118 12.70 22.62 -5.81
CA GLU A 118 12.33 21.20 -5.76
C GLU A 118 11.65 20.81 -4.43
N ILE A 119 12.18 21.27 -3.29
CA ILE A 119 11.56 21.04 -1.97
C ILE A 119 10.15 21.64 -1.92
N TYR A 120 9.94 22.80 -2.51
CA TYR A 120 8.62 23.43 -2.54
C TYR A 120 7.60 22.58 -3.32
N GLU A 121 7.99 22.08 -4.51
CA GLU A 121 7.13 21.20 -5.30
C GLU A 121 6.87 19.85 -4.61
N LEU A 122 7.87 19.28 -3.94
CA LEU A 122 7.69 18.06 -3.13
C LEU A 122 6.73 18.27 -1.96
N ASN A 123 6.84 19.40 -1.25
CA ASN A 123 5.91 19.73 -0.16
C ASN A 123 4.48 19.89 -0.66
N LYS A 124 4.29 20.49 -1.84
CA LYS A 124 2.95 20.60 -2.45
C LYS A 124 2.35 19.23 -2.77
N LYS A 125 3.16 18.31 -3.30
CA LYS A 125 2.73 16.92 -3.54
C LYS A 125 2.41 16.19 -2.23
N LEU A 126 3.22 16.40 -1.20
CA LEU A 126 3.01 15.79 0.12
C LEU A 126 1.65 16.20 0.72
N VAL A 127 1.31 17.49 0.65
CA VAL A 127 0.01 17.99 1.13
C VAL A 127 -1.15 17.33 0.38
N SER A 128 -1.05 17.21 -0.95
CA SER A 128 -2.07 16.52 -1.76
C SER A 128 -2.25 15.05 -1.34
N VAL A 129 -1.14 14.34 -1.11
CA VAL A 129 -1.18 12.94 -0.66
C VAL A 129 -1.79 12.82 0.74
N ASP A 130 -1.49 13.75 1.64
CA ASP A 130 -2.10 13.77 2.97
C ASP A 130 -3.61 14.05 2.92
N GLU A 131 -4.08 14.92 2.03
CA GLU A 131 -5.50 15.15 1.80
C GLU A 131 -6.21 13.89 1.27
N GLU A 132 -5.62 13.22 0.27
CA GLU A 132 -6.11 11.94 -0.25
C GLU A 132 -6.15 10.87 0.83
N ARG A 133 -5.08 10.75 1.63
CA ARG A 133 -5.01 9.82 2.76
C ARG A 133 -6.15 10.08 3.76
N VAL A 134 -6.39 11.34 4.13
CA VAL A 134 -7.49 11.70 5.04
C VAL A 134 -8.86 11.35 4.44
N ALA A 135 -9.05 11.56 3.13
CA ALA A 135 -10.29 11.18 2.44
C ALA A 135 -10.51 9.65 2.47
N ILE A 136 -9.47 8.86 2.17
CA ILE A 136 -9.51 7.40 2.24
C ILE A 136 -9.87 6.93 3.66
N PHE A 137 -9.28 7.52 4.70
CA PHE A 137 -9.60 7.15 6.09
C PHE A 137 -11.06 7.44 6.46
N LYS A 138 -11.62 8.56 5.98
CA LYS A 138 -13.04 8.88 6.19
C LYS A 138 -13.97 7.88 5.48
N GLU A 139 -13.64 7.50 4.26
CA GLU A 139 -14.41 6.49 3.52
C GLU A 139 -14.33 5.12 4.18
N LEU A 140 -13.15 4.74 4.67
CA LEU A 140 -12.93 3.48 5.40
C LEU A 140 -13.71 3.44 6.72
N ASP A 141 -13.71 4.52 7.49
CA ASP A 141 -14.53 4.64 8.71
C ASP A 141 -16.03 4.51 8.40
N TYR A 142 -16.50 5.14 7.33
CA TYR A 142 -17.89 5.02 6.88
C TYR A 142 -18.23 3.57 6.50
N LYS A 143 -17.39 2.91 5.70
CA LYS A 143 -17.58 1.50 5.30
C LYS A 143 -17.61 0.57 6.51
N ASN A 144 -16.73 0.78 7.49
CA ASN A 144 -16.72 -0.01 8.73
C ASN A 144 -18.01 0.16 9.54
N LYS A 145 -18.53 1.38 9.65
CA LYS A 145 -19.82 1.65 10.30
C LYS A 145 -20.98 0.96 9.59
N MET A 146 -20.98 0.96 8.26
CA MET A 146 -21.98 0.26 7.45
C MET A 146 -21.94 -1.26 7.64
N ILE A 147 -20.75 -1.86 7.66
CA ILE A 147 -20.56 -3.30 7.93
C ILE A 147 -21.10 -3.65 9.32
N LEU A 148 -20.78 -2.83 10.33
CA LEU A 148 -21.27 -3.05 11.69
C LEU A 148 -22.80 -2.99 11.75
N ALA A 149 -23.40 -1.97 11.14
CA ALA A 149 -24.85 -1.82 11.09
C ALA A 149 -25.53 -3.01 10.39
N TYR A 150 -25.01 -3.41 9.24
CA TYR A 150 -25.51 -4.57 8.48
C TYR A 150 -25.41 -5.86 9.30
N ASN A 151 -24.29 -6.10 9.97
CA ASN A 151 -24.11 -7.28 10.83
C ASN A 151 -25.10 -7.31 11.99
N VAL A 152 -25.39 -6.16 12.60
CA VAL A 152 -26.41 -6.06 13.67
C VAL A 152 -27.80 -6.38 13.14
N GLU A 153 -28.19 -5.83 11.99
CA GLU A 153 -29.49 -6.09 11.37
C GLU A 153 -29.64 -7.55 10.91
N LEU A 154 -28.59 -8.12 10.31
CA LEU A 154 -28.57 -9.51 9.89
C LEU A 154 -28.70 -10.46 11.08
N ASN A 155 -27.95 -10.22 12.16
CA ASN A 155 -28.08 -11.02 13.38
C ASN A 155 -29.48 -10.92 14.00
N LYS A 156 -30.10 -9.74 13.97
CA LYS A 156 -31.48 -9.55 14.43
C LYS A 156 -32.48 -10.32 13.56
N SER A 157 -32.29 -10.30 12.25
CA SER A 157 -33.11 -11.04 11.29
C SER A 157 -33.01 -12.56 11.51
N ILE A 158 -31.79 -13.08 11.63
CA ILE A 158 -31.54 -14.50 11.92
C ILE A 158 -32.19 -14.90 13.25
N LEU A 159 -32.01 -14.10 14.30
CA LEU A 159 -32.61 -14.39 15.60
C LEU A 159 -34.15 -14.46 15.53
N ASN A 160 -34.77 -13.55 14.79
CA ASN A 160 -36.22 -13.57 14.57
C ASN A 160 -36.66 -14.83 13.82
N ALA A 161 -35.93 -15.22 12.75
CA ALA A 161 -36.23 -16.42 12.00
C ALA A 161 -36.10 -17.69 12.86
N ILE A 162 -35.05 -17.78 13.69
CA ILE A 162 -34.87 -18.89 14.64
C ILE A 162 -36.04 -18.96 15.62
N ASN A 163 -36.48 -17.81 16.16
CA ASN A 163 -37.60 -17.78 17.11
C ASN A 163 -38.90 -18.29 16.46
N VAL A 164 -39.20 -17.87 15.22
CA VAL A 164 -40.38 -18.37 14.49
C VAL A 164 -40.31 -19.89 14.31
N VAL A 165 -39.17 -20.43 13.88
CA VAL A 165 -38.99 -21.88 13.72
C VAL A 165 -39.12 -22.63 15.04
N ILE A 166 -38.60 -22.08 16.13
CA ILE A 166 -38.75 -22.67 17.48
C ILE A 166 -40.22 -22.67 17.91
N ASP A 167 -40.95 -21.59 17.67
CA ASP A 167 -42.36 -21.49 18.04
C ASP A 167 -43.23 -22.46 17.22
N GLU A 168 -42.98 -22.58 15.91
CA GLU A 168 -43.62 -23.59 15.06
C GLU A 168 -43.29 -25.02 15.50
N ALA A 169 -42.02 -25.30 15.85
CA ALA A 169 -41.61 -26.60 16.34
C ALA A 169 -42.30 -26.94 17.68
N ARG A 170 -42.41 -25.97 18.59
CA ARG A 170 -43.12 -26.11 19.86
C ARG A 170 -44.60 -26.39 19.65
N GLU A 171 -45.26 -25.65 18.76
CA GLU A 171 -46.67 -25.86 18.43
C GLU A 171 -46.91 -27.26 17.86
N ASN A 172 -46.06 -27.71 16.93
CA ASN A 172 -46.13 -29.05 16.34
C ASN A 172 -45.93 -30.16 17.38
N ILE A 173 -44.95 -30.02 18.28
CA ILE A 173 -44.73 -30.98 19.38
C ILE A 173 -45.96 -31.04 20.27
N ASN A 174 -46.51 -29.89 20.68
CA ASN A 174 -47.68 -29.83 21.55
C ASN A 174 -48.91 -30.48 20.90
N LYS A 175 -49.14 -30.21 19.61
CA LYS A 175 -50.24 -30.82 18.84
C LYS A 175 -50.08 -32.34 18.75
N ARG A 176 -48.88 -32.83 18.43
CA ARG A 176 -48.59 -34.26 18.35
C ARG A 176 -48.73 -34.96 19.70
N ASN A 177 -48.27 -34.33 20.78
CA ASN A 177 -48.42 -34.85 22.14
C ASN A 177 -49.90 -34.94 22.53
N ALA A 178 -50.70 -33.91 22.24
CA ALA A 178 -52.13 -33.93 22.51
C ALA A 178 -52.86 -35.07 21.76
N GLN A 179 -52.52 -35.28 20.49
CA GLN A 179 -53.05 -36.39 19.70
C GLN A 179 -52.62 -37.75 20.26
N LEU A 180 -51.34 -37.92 20.58
CA LEU A 180 -50.81 -39.15 21.15
C LEU A 180 -51.51 -39.52 22.46
N VAL A 181 -51.72 -38.54 23.35
CA VAL A 181 -52.44 -38.74 24.61
C VAL A 181 -53.88 -39.20 24.34
N ALA A 182 -54.60 -38.52 23.44
CA ALA A 182 -55.97 -38.90 23.10
C ALA A 182 -56.07 -40.32 22.48
N ASP A 183 -55.14 -40.68 21.60
CA ASP A 183 -55.10 -42.02 20.98
C ASP A 183 -54.76 -43.10 22.01
N LEU A 184 -53.84 -42.84 22.94
CA LEU A 184 -53.52 -43.74 24.05
C LEU A 184 -54.71 -43.91 24.98
N GLU A 185 -55.39 -42.84 25.37
CA GLU A 185 -56.60 -42.90 26.22
C GLU A 185 -57.71 -43.74 25.56
N LYS A 186 -57.90 -43.57 24.25
CA LYS A 186 -58.87 -44.37 23.47
C LYS A 186 -58.48 -45.85 23.42
N SER A 187 -57.20 -46.15 23.17
CA SER A 187 -56.67 -47.50 23.13
C SER A 187 -56.80 -48.20 24.48
N ILE A 188 -56.41 -47.54 25.56
CA ILE A 188 -56.54 -48.02 26.95
C ILE A 188 -58.00 -48.28 27.28
N SER A 189 -58.90 -47.36 26.92
CA SER A 189 -60.34 -47.51 27.18
C SER A 189 -60.93 -48.70 26.43
N LYS A 190 -60.54 -48.90 25.17
CA LYS A 190 -60.97 -50.04 24.36
C LYS A 190 -60.47 -51.36 24.96
N SER A 191 -59.18 -51.43 25.29
CA SER A 191 -58.58 -52.62 25.91
C SER A 191 -59.24 -52.95 27.25
N LYS A 192 -59.50 -51.93 28.09
CA LYS A 192 -60.22 -52.09 29.36
C LYS A 192 -61.64 -52.64 29.15
N HIS A 193 -62.35 -52.17 28.12
CA HIS A 193 -63.68 -52.68 27.79
C HIS A 193 -63.62 -54.14 27.33
N GLU A 194 -62.72 -54.49 26.41
CA GLU A 194 -62.54 -55.87 25.92
C GLU A 194 -62.20 -56.84 27.05
N VAL A 195 -61.30 -56.47 27.97
CA VAL A 195 -60.96 -57.28 29.15
C VAL A 195 -62.17 -57.45 30.07
N ASN A 196 -62.94 -56.40 30.30
CA ASN A 196 -64.15 -56.49 31.13
C ASN A 196 -65.21 -57.41 30.52
N GLU A 197 -65.45 -57.36 29.21
CA GLU A 197 -66.40 -58.25 28.55
C GLU A 197 -65.91 -59.70 28.55
N LYS A 198 -64.61 -59.94 28.32
CA LYS A 198 -64.00 -61.29 28.47
C LYS A 198 -64.16 -61.82 29.90
N ASN A 199 -63.92 -61.00 30.91
CA ASN A 199 -64.09 -61.40 32.31
C ASN A 199 -65.55 -61.73 32.64
N LYS A 200 -66.53 -61.00 32.08
CA LYS A 200 -67.96 -61.33 32.22
C LYS A 200 -68.31 -62.66 31.56
N ALA A 201 -67.81 -62.90 30.34
CA ALA A 201 -68.03 -64.16 29.63
C ALA A 201 -67.45 -65.35 30.41
N ILE A 202 -66.19 -65.25 30.86
CA ILE A 202 -65.56 -66.27 31.69
C ILE A 202 -66.36 -66.52 32.99
N ALA A 203 -66.83 -65.47 33.65
CA ALA A 203 -67.66 -65.61 34.86
C ALA A 203 -68.99 -66.33 34.56
N TYR A 204 -69.62 -66.06 33.41
CA TYR A 204 -70.81 -66.76 32.96
C TYR A 204 -70.53 -68.25 32.70
N ASP A 205 -69.46 -68.56 31.98
CA ASP A 205 -69.06 -69.94 31.66
C ASP A 205 -68.73 -70.74 32.93
N ILE A 206 -68.03 -70.12 33.90
CA ILE A 206 -67.75 -70.73 35.21
C ILE A 206 -69.06 -71.03 35.94
N ASN A 207 -69.99 -70.07 36.01
CA ASN A 207 -71.27 -70.28 36.68
C ASN A 207 -72.09 -71.39 36.01
N SER A 208 -72.17 -71.40 34.68
CA SER A 208 -72.85 -72.45 33.92
C SER A 208 -72.22 -73.83 34.20
N THR A 209 -70.89 -73.91 34.19
CA THR A 209 -70.17 -75.17 34.49
C THR A 209 -70.43 -75.63 35.92
N ILE A 210 -70.47 -74.71 36.88
CA ILE A 210 -70.80 -75.01 38.29
C ILE A 210 -72.24 -75.54 38.40
N ASP A 211 -73.18 -74.96 37.67
CA ASP A 211 -74.58 -75.41 37.66
C ASP A 211 -74.71 -76.83 37.09
N ASP A 212 -74.06 -77.12 35.96
CA ASP A 212 -74.00 -78.46 35.37
C ASP A 212 -73.37 -79.47 36.33
N MET A 213 -72.24 -79.09 36.98
CA MET A 213 -71.60 -79.91 38.00
C MET A 213 -72.53 -80.18 39.20
N ASN A 214 -73.25 -79.16 39.66
CA ASN A 214 -74.21 -79.30 40.76
C ASN A 214 -75.36 -80.25 40.38
N GLU A 215 -75.86 -80.20 39.16
CA GLU A 215 -76.87 -81.13 38.67
C GLU A 215 -76.34 -82.57 38.64
N GLN A 216 -75.14 -82.79 38.10
CA GLN A 216 -74.50 -84.11 38.11
C GLN A 216 -74.32 -84.65 39.54
N ILE A 217 -73.88 -83.81 40.48
CA ILE A 217 -73.74 -84.19 41.89
C ILE A 217 -75.09 -84.59 42.49
N ARG A 218 -76.17 -83.86 42.19
CA ARG A 218 -77.54 -84.20 42.63
C ARG A 218 -78.02 -85.53 42.04
N ASN A 219 -77.80 -85.75 40.75
CA ASN A 219 -78.17 -86.98 40.06
C ASN A 219 -77.41 -88.19 40.62
N THR A 220 -76.08 -88.09 40.77
CA THR A 220 -75.25 -89.13 41.38
C THR A 220 -75.67 -89.39 42.84
N SER A 221 -75.98 -88.36 43.61
CA SER A 221 -76.47 -88.51 44.99
C SER A 221 -77.82 -89.23 45.05
N THR A 222 -78.73 -88.93 44.13
CA THR A 222 -80.04 -89.60 44.01
C THR A 222 -79.87 -91.06 43.63
N LEU A 223 -79.01 -91.37 42.66
CA LEU A 223 -78.66 -92.74 42.29
C LEU A 223 -78.07 -93.49 43.49
N LYS A 224 -77.12 -92.88 44.22
CA LYS A 224 -76.54 -93.46 45.43
C LYS A 224 -77.59 -93.77 46.49
N MET A 225 -78.56 -92.87 46.70
CA MET A 225 -79.69 -93.12 47.61
C MET A 225 -80.55 -94.31 47.15
N ILE A 226 -80.88 -94.39 45.86
CA ILE A 226 -81.70 -95.48 45.30
C ILE A 226 -80.97 -96.83 45.44
N LEU A 227 -79.68 -96.88 45.09
CA LEU A 227 -78.86 -98.08 45.22
C LEU A 227 -78.78 -98.55 46.67
N ASN A 228 -78.55 -97.63 47.61
CA ASN A 228 -78.54 -97.94 49.04
C ASN A 228 -79.90 -98.48 49.53
N LYS A 229 -81.02 -97.85 49.14
CA LYS A 229 -82.36 -98.31 49.52
C LYS A 229 -82.67 -99.73 49.00
N LYS A 230 -82.22 -100.06 47.80
CA LYS A 230 -82.43 -101.37 47.17
C LYS A 230 -81.38 -102.42 47.57
N LYS A 231 -80.40 -102.09 48.44
CA LYS A 231 -79.26 -102.94 48.80
C LYS A 231 -78.48 -103.48 47.58
N ILE A 232 -78.41 -102.69 46.51
CA ILE A 232 -77.69 -103.08 45.30
C ILE A 232 -76.22 -102.65 45.48
N ASN A 233 -75.32 -103.63 45.61
CA ASN A 233 -73.89 -103.38 45.58
C ASN A 233 -73.41 -103.40 44.13
N LEU A 234 -73.07 -102.23 43.58
CA LEU A 234 -72.39 -102.14 42.30
C LEU A 234 -70.91 -102.49 42.51
N ARG A 235 -70.47 -103.61 41.94
CA ARG A 235 -69.05 -103.95 41.84
C ARG A 235 -68.53 -103.26 40.58
N VAL A 236 -67.73 -102.22 40.74
CA VAL A 236 -67.09 -101.55 39.61
C VAL A 236 -65.90 -102.42 39.16
N PRO A 237 -65.79 -102.78 37.88
CA PRO A 237 -64.58 -103.41 37.37
C PRO A 237 -63.41 -102.44 37.56
N THR A 238 -62.41 -102.82 38.35
CA THR A 238 -61.22 -102.00 38.61
C THR A 238 -60.21 -102.01 37.47
N ASP A 239 -60.41 -102.86 36.47
CA ASP A 239 -59.46 -103.08 35.37
C ASP A 239 -59.30 -101.83 34.46
N ASP A 240 -60.32 -100.97 34.38
CA ASP A 240 -60.29 -99.72 33.59
C ASP A 240 -59.84 -98.49 34.38
N LEU A 241 -59.82 -98.53 35.72
CA LEU A 241 -59.36 -97.40 36.56
C LEU A 241 -57.84 -97.23 36.58
N LEU A 242 -57.10 -98.22 36.08
CA LEU A 242 -55.64 -98.24 35.99
C LEU A 242 -55.11 -97.97 34.57
N LYS A 243 -55.98 -97.76 33.58
CA LYS A 243 -55.53 -97.22 32.31
C LYS A 243 -55.12 -95.77 32.53
N PRO A 244 -53.89 -95.37 32.14
CA PRO A 244 -53.58 -93.96 32.09
C PRO A 244 -54.61 -93.27 31.20
N PHE A 245 -55.25 -92.23 31.71
CA PHE A 245 -56.02 -91.31 30.88
C PHE A 245 -55.02 -90.65 29.92
N GLU A 246 -55.10 -90.99 28.63
CA GLU A 246 -54.45 -90.23 27.58
C GLU A 246 -55.24 -88.93 27.42
N PHE A 247 -54.67 -87.83 27.93
CA PHE A 247 -55.11 -86.51 27.51
C PHE A 247 -54.64 -86.32 26.07
N ASP A 248 -55.58 -86.35 25.12
CA ASP A 248 -55.39 -85.73 23.80
C ASP A 248 -55.36 -84.20 24.02
N PHE A 249 -54.24 -83.72 24.55
CA PHE A 249 -53.91 -82.31 24.63
C PHE A 249 -52.84 -82.07 23.58
N ASP A 250 -53.22 -81.49 22.44
CA ASP A 250 -52.25 -80.98 21.47
C ASP A 250 -51.51 -79.79 22.10
N VAL A 251 -50.40 -80.10 22.77
CA VAL A 251 -49.50 -79.11 23.38
C VAL A 251 -49.01 -78.10 22.33
N GLU A 252 -48.92 -78.52 21.07
CA GLU A 252 -48.60 -77.66 19.93
C GLU A 252 -49.69 -76.63 19.61
N GLN A 253 -50.98 -76.93 19.79
CA GLN A 253 -52.05 -75.93 19.59
C GLN A 253 -52.07 -74.88 20.70
N LEU A 254 -51.75 -75.25 21.94
CA LEU A 254 -51.69 -74.30 23.05
C LEU A 254 -50.49 -73.34 22.92
N LEU A 255 -49.35 -73.85 22.41
CA LEU A 255 -48.12 -73.07 22.23
C LEU A 255 -48.09 -72.28 20.91
N SER A 256 -48.71 -72.79 19.84
CA SER A 256 -48.81 -72.07 18.55
C SER A 256 -49.72 -70.84 18.61
N GLY A 257 -50.64 -70.77 19.58
CA GLY A 257 -51.42 -69.56 19.87
C GLY A 257 -50.67 -68.49 20.69
N GLN A 258 -49.50 -68.82 21.25
CA GLN A 258 -48.72 -67.93 22.12
C GLN A 258 -47.33 -67.58 21.60
N ALA A 259 -46.88 -68.19 20.51
CA ALA A 259 -45.70 -67.75 19.77
C ALA A 259 -46.06 -66.56 18.86
N LEU A 260 -46.33 -65.41 19.47
CA LEU A 260 -46.10 -64.15 18.77
C LEU A 260 -44.57 -64.02 18.67
N GLU A 261 -43.98 -64.63 17.63
CA GLU A 261 -42.65 -64.25 17.16
C GLU A 261 -42.76 -62.81 16.65
N LEU A 262 -42.79 -61.86 17.58
CA LEU A 262 -42.54 -60.46 17.31
C LEU A 262 -41.08 -60.40 16.86
N ASP A 263 -40.87 -60.42 15.56
CA ASP A 263 -39.57 -60.14 14.97
C ASP A 263 -39.20 -58.70 15.38
N ALA A 264 -38.45 -58.58 16.47
CA ALA A 264 -38.07 -57.29 17.05
C ALA A 264 -37.34 -56.42 16.01
N ALA A 265 -36.75 -57.03 14.98
CA ALA A 265 -36.13 -56.34 13.85
C ALA A 265 -37.13 -55.67 12.90
N GLU A 266 -38.34 -56.22 12.74
CA GLU A 266 -39.38 -55.66 11.86
C GLU A 266 -40.11 -54.50 12.55
N ILE A 267 -40.39 -54.61 13.85
CA ILE A 267 -40.94 -53.51 14.66
C ILE A 267 -39.93 -52.37 14.81
N LEU A 268 -38.63 -52.66 14.95
CA LEU A 268 -37.60 -51.60 14.98
C LEU A 268 -37.43 -50.89 13.63
N LYS A 269 -37.70 -51.55 12.50
CA LYS A 269 -37.72 -50.89 11.18
C LYS A 269 -38.94 -49.99 10.98
N GLU A 270 -40.10 -50.37 11.54
CA GLU A 270 -41.35 -49.62 11.38
C GLU A 270 -41.44 -48.44 12.36
N VAL A 271 -40.81 -48.55 13.54
CA VAL A 271 -40.84 -47.53 14.60
C VAL A 271 -39.65 -46.56 14.53
N MET A 272 -38.56 -46.88 13.82
CA MET A 272 -37.47 -45.92 13.63
C MET A 272 -37.84 -44.88 12.56
N PRO A 273 -37.92 -43.58 12.89
CA PRO A 273 -37.92 -42.54 11.87
C PRO A 273 -36.63 -42.69 11.06
N LYS A 274 -36.75 -42.75 9.72
CA LYS A 274 -35.60 -42.68 8.82
C LYS A 274 -34.73 -41.51 9.28
N LEU A 275 -33.47 -41.79 9.64
CA LEU A 275 -32.51 -40.74 9.96
C LEU A 275 -32.53 -39.71 8.80
N PRO A 276 -32.63 -38.41 9.10
CA PRO A 276 -32.48 -37.38 8.08
C PRO A 276 -31.18 -37.63 7.32
N GLU A 277 -31.23 -37.53 6.01
CA GLU A 277 -30.04 -37.70 5.17
C GLU A 277 -28.94 -36.74 5.65
N PRO A 278 -27.66 -37.17 5.64
CA PRO A 278 -26.58 -36.29 6.06
C PRO A 278 -26.62 -34.98 5.28
N PHE A 279 -26.40 -33.87 5.97
CA PHE A 279 -26.42 -32.50 5.44
C PHE A 279 -25.47 -32.27 4.24
N SER A 280 -24.61 -33.23 3.90
CA SER A 280 -23.78 -33.26 2.70
C SER A 280 -24.55 -33.23 1.37
N LYS A 281 -25.86 -33.50 1.36
CA LYS A 281 -26.70 -33.30 0.16
C LYS A 281 -27.29 -31.90 0.02
N TYR A 282 -27.24 -31.09 1.08
CA TYR A 282 -27.77 -29.72 1.11
C TYR A 282 -26.67 -28.66 1.08
N ILE A 283 -25.40 -29.08 1.08
CA ILE A 283 -24.29 -28.22 0.68
C ILE A 283 -24.27 -28.27 -0.84
N ASP A 284 -24.72 -27.19 -1.48
CA ASP A 284 -24.28 -26.84 -2.83
C ASP A 284 -22.75 -26.72 -2.74
N THR A 285 -22.04 -27.79 -3.08
CA THR A 285 -20.69 -27.62 -3.59
C THR A 285 -20.87 -26.85 -4.89
N LEU A 286 -20.69 -25.53 -4.83
CA LEU A 286 -20.29 -24.75 -5.99
C LEU A 286 -19.29 -25.61 -6.75
N GLU A 287 -19.62 -25.95 -8.00
CA GLU A 287 -18.70 -26.61 -8.90
C GLU A 287 -17.40 -25.80 -8.89
N GLU A 288 -16.39 -26.30 -8.16
CA GLU A 288 -15.01 -25.88 -8.35
C GLU A 288 -14.64 -26.38 -9.75
N ALA A 289 -14.94 -25.56 -10.75
CA ALA A 289 -14.23 -25.59 -11.99
C ALA A 289 -12.73 -25.51 -11.62
N PRO A 290 -11.90 -26.48 -12.02
CA PRO A 290 -10.48 -26.36 -11.82
C PRO A 290 -10.00 -25.20 -12.71
N GLU A 291 -9.92 -23.99 -12.17
CA GLU A 291 -9.10 -22.94 -12.75
C GLU A 291 -7.64 -23.38 -12.55
N THR A 292 -7.15 -24.15 -13.52
CA THR A 292 -5.73 -24.35 -13.72
C THR A 292 -5.12 -23.00 -14.05
N ILE A 293 -4.43 -22.42 -13.06
CA ILE A 293 -3.54 -21.29 -13.28
C ILE A 293 -2.33 -21.83 -14.04
N ASP A 294 -2.22 -21.48 -15.34
CA ASP A 294 -1.00 -21.69 -16.11
C ASP A 294 0.12 -20.82 -15.51
N ILE A 295 1.03 -21.44 -14.78
CA ILE A 295 2.27 -20.81 -14.33
C ILE A 295 3.17 -20.70 -15.56
N ASN A 296 3.08 -19.57 -16.25
CA ASN A 296 4.01 -19.22 -17.31
C ASN A 296 5.33 -18.81 -16.64
N SER A 297 6.22 -19.78 -16.44
CA SER A 297 7.62 -19.52 -16.10
C SER A 297 8.28 -18.84 -17.31
N LYS A 298 8.31 -17.51 -17.31
CA LYS A 298 9.33 -16.78 -18.07
C LYS A 298 10.65 -17.03 -17.37
N GLU A 299 11.46 -17.89 -17.99
CA GLU A 299 12.90 -17.89 -17.77
C GLU A 299 13.42 -16.50 -18.16
N GLU A 300 14.06 -15.84 -17.19
CA GLU A 300 15.04 -14.80 -17.44
C GLU A 300 16.25 -15.45 -18.10
N GLU A 301 16.52 -15.08 -19.35
CA GLU A 301 17.87 -14.86 -19.92
C GLU A 301 17.77 -13.84 -21.06
#